data_AF-A0A534DMD2-F1
#
_entry.id   AF-A0A534DMD2-F1
#
_cell.length_a   1.000
_cell.length_b   1.000
_cell.length_c   1.000
_cell.angle_alpha   90.00
_cell.angle_beta   90.00
_cell.angle_gamma   90.00
#
_symmetry.space_group_name_H-M   'P 1'
#
loop_
_entity.id
_entity.type
_entity.pdbx_description
1 polymer ?
#
loop_
_entity_poly.entity_id
_entity_poly.type
_entity_poly.pdbx_seq_one_letter_code
_entity_poly.pdbx_strand_id
1 'polypeptide(L)' 'MTYVRRLQAWKQAWLPYRDGAAGVGRALRRAAKDAQKTARMYGTPLYVWENGKVVAKKP' A
#
# COMPACT_ATOMS: atom_id res chain seq x y z
N MET A 1 -5.87 35.73 -22.75
CA MET A 1 -5.72 34.26 -22.59
C MET A 1 -5.48 33.92 -21.11
N THR A 2 -6.50 34.05 -20.24
CA THR A 2 -6.29 33.89 -18.77
C THR A 2 -7.57 33.58 -17.97
N TYR A 3 -8.55 32.89 -18.56
CA TYR A 3 -9.84 32.66 -17.86
C TYR A 3 -9.96 31.28 -17.18
N VAL A 4 -9.11 30.31 -17.51
CA VAL A 4 -9.30 28.91 -17.07
C VAL A 4 -8.43 28.49 -15.88
N ARG A 5 -7.44 29.30 -15.48
CA ARG A 5 -6.47 28.93 -14.43
C ARG A 5 -7.02 28.98 -12.99
N ARG A 6 -8.15 29.66 -12.75
CA ARG A 6 -8.70 29.86 -11.40
C ARG A 6 -9.52 28.67 -10.90
N LEU A 7 -10.07 27.83 -11.79
CA LEU A 7 -10.91 26.68 -11.40
C LEU A 7 -10.13 25.41 -11.06
N GLN A 8 -8.85 25.33 -11.45
CA GLN A 8 -8.02 24.15 -11.21
C GLN A 8 -7.39 24.15 -9.80
N ALA A 9 -7.19 25.33 -9.21
CA ALA A 9 -6.55 25.52 -7.90
C ALA A 9 -7.41 25.02 -6.71
N TRP A 10 -8.74 25.14 -6.78
CA TRP A 10 -9.65 24.71 -5.69
C TRP A 10 -9.75 23.18 -5.59
N LYS A 11 -9.47 22.44 -6.66
CA LYS A 11 -9.38 20.98 -6.65
C LYS A 11 -8.08 20.47 -6.00
N GLN A 12 -7.00 21.26 -6.02
CA GLN A 12 -5.70 20.89 -5.44
C GLN A 12 -5.59 21.27 -3.96
N ALA A 13 -6.26 22.33 -3.50
CA ALA A 13 -6.13 22.87 -2.14
C ALA A 13 -6.70 21.95 -1.02
N TRP A 14 -7.41 20.87 -1.37
CA TRP A 14 -8.12 20.00 -0.41
C TRP A 14 -7.63 18.54 -0.37
N LEU A 15 -6.53 18.19 -1.03
CA LEU A 15 -5.98 16.82 -0.99
C LEU A 15 -4.54 16.75 -0.47
N PRO A 16 -4.27 17.11 0.80
CA PRO A 16 -2.98 16.85 1.45
C PRO A 16 -2.75 15.35 1.78
N TYR A 17 -3.61 14.44 1.33
CA TYR A 17 -3.66 13.05 1.80
C TYR A 17 -2.88 12.04 0.92
N ARG A 18 -2.42 12.45 -0.27
CA ARG A 18 -1.83 11.50 -1.25
C ARG A 18 -0.41 11.06 -0.88
N ASP A 19 0.39 11.92 -0.27
CA ASP A 19 1.79 11.62 0.06
C ASP A 19 1.92 10.73 1.30
N GLY A 20 1.06 10.94 2.30
CA GLY A 20 0.99 10.09 3.50
C GLY A 20 0.61 8.65 3.16
N ALA A 21 -0.40 8.46 2.31
CA ALA A 21 -0.83 7.13 1.86
C ALA A 21 0.29 6.39 1.10
N ALA A 22 1.07 7.10 0.28
CA ALA A 22 2.22 6.53 -0.42
C ALA A 22 3.34 6.11 0.56
N GLY A 23 3.62 6.93 1.58
CA GLY A 23 4.58 6.61 2.63
C GLY A 23 4.18 5.37 3.44
N VAL A 24 2.92 5.32 3.89
CA VAL A 24 2.36 4.17 4.61
C VAL A 24 2.40 2.90 3.75
N GLY A 25 2.02 2.98 2.47
CA GLY A 25 2.09 1.85 1.56
C GLY A 25 3.51 1.27 1.40
N ARG A 26 4.54 2.13 1.34
CA ARG A 26 5.94 1.68 1.30
C ARG A 26 6.36 1.01 2.61
N ALA A 27 5.96 1.54 3.76
CA ALA A 27 6.27 0.96 5.07
C ALA A 27 5.63 -0.43 5.22
N LEU A 28 4.35 -0.57 4.88
CA LEU A 28 3.63 -1.84 4.91
C LEU A 28 4.27 -2.88 3.99
N ARG A 29 4.71 -2.48 2.79
CA ARG A 29 5.40 -3.40 1.87
C ARG A 29 6.75 -3.88 2.41
N ARG A 30 7.47 -3.06 3.18
CA ARG A 30 8.71 -3.49 3.87
C ARG A 30 8.40 -4.48 4.99
N ALA A 31 7.44 -4.16 5.85
CA ALA A 31 7.02 -5.05 6.93
C ALA A 31 6.57 -6.43 6.40
N ALA A 32 5.83 -6.46 5.30
CA ALA A 32 5.43 -7.72 4.65
C ALA A 32 6.64 -8.55 4.17
N LYS A 33 7.68 -7.92 3.62
CA LYS A 33 8.91 -8.61 3.20
C LYS A 33 9.67 -9.21 4.39
N ASP A 34 9.73 -8.49 5.50
CA ASP A 34 10.41 -8.96 6.70
C ASP A 34 9.66 -10.15 7.31
N ALA A 35 8.32 -10.08 7.37
CA ALA A 35 7.48 -11.20 7.80
C ALA A 35 7.68 -12.43 6.89
N GLN A 36 7.73 -12.24 5.57
CA GLN A 36 8.01 -13.32 4.61
C GLN A 36 9.40 -13.94 4.83
N LYS A 37 10.41 -13.13 5.10
CA LYS A 37 11.77 -13.60 5.39
C LYS A 37 11.78 -14.47 6.65
N THR A 38 11.18 -14.00 7.74
CA THR A 38 11.09 -14.76 8.99
C THR A 38 10.31 -16.05 8.80
N ALA A 39 9.18 -16.01 8.10
CA ALA A 39 8.37 -17.19 7.80
C ALA A 39 9.17 -18.26 7.05
N ARG A 40 9.97 -17.85 6.05
CA ARG A 40 10.90 -18.74 5.32
C ARG A 40 11.96 -19.37 6.21
N MET A 41 12.57 -18.58 7.10
CA MET A 41 13.61 -19.07 8.00
C MET A 41 13.11 -20.21 8.90
N TYR A 42 11.88 -20.12 9.37
CA TYR A 42 11.29 -21.11 10.29
C TYR A 42 10.34 -22.10 9.61
N GLY A 43 10.27 -22.12 8.28
CA GLY A 43 9.35 -22.99 7.54
C GLY A 43 7.87 -22.73 7.84
N THR A 44 7.53 -21.55 8.35
CA THR A 44 6.17 -21.19 8.75
C THR A 44 5.34 -20.79 7.52
N PRO A 45 4.17 -21.40 7.27
CA PRO A 45 3.33 -21.05 6.13
C PRO A 45 2.73 -19.64 6.28
N LEU A 46 2.59 -18.94 5.16
CA LEU A 46 1.95 -17.62 5.10
C LEU A 46 0.50 -17.77 4.69
N TYR A 47 -0.42 -17.30 5.52
CA TYR A 47 -1.83 -17.25 5.19
C TYR A 47 -2.15 -15.96 4.44
N VAL A 48 -2.71 -16.10 3.24
CA VAL A 48 -3.14 -14.99 2.41
C VAL A 48 -4.58 -15.16 2.00
N TRP A 49 -5.29 -14.04 1.83
CA TRP A 49 -6.63 -14.05 1.26
C TRP A 49 -6.53 -14.05 -0.26
N GLU A 50 -6.99 -15.11 -0.91
CA GLU A 50 -6.94 -15.28 -2.36
C GLU A 50 -8.27 -15.88 -2.84
N ASN A 51 -8.88 -15.26 -3.85
CA ASN A 51 -10.15 -15.72 -4.45
C ASN A 51 -11.28 -15.94 -3.43
N GLY A 52 -11.38 -15.09 -2.41
CA GLY A 52 -12.45 -15.17 -1.40
C GLY A 52 -12.23 -16.23 -0.32
N LYS A 53 -11.03 -16.82 -0.22
CA LYS A 53 -10.69 -17.81 0.81
C LYS A 53 -9.31 -17.53 1.41
N VAL A 54 -9.11 -18.00 2.64
CA VAL A 54 -7.78 -18.05 3.26
C VAL A 54 -7.02 -19.23 2.69
N VAL A 55 -5.84 -18.98 2.14
CA VAL A 55 -4.94 -19.99 1.54
C VAL A 55 -3.59 -19.94 2.24
N ALA A 56 -3.06 -21.11 2.61
CA ALA A 56 -1.70 -21.25 3.11
C ALA A 56 -0.73 -21.34 1.92
N LYS A 57 0.20 -20.39 1.81
CA LYS A 57 1.31 -20.44 0.87
C LYS A 57 2.56 -20.98 1.56
N LYS A 58 3.24 -21.89 0.87
CA LYS A 58 4.58 -22.33 1.28
C LYS A 58 5.51 -21.11 1.32
N PRO A 59 6.44 -21.06 2.29
CA PRO A 59 7.36 -19.93 2.43
C PRO A 59 8.14 -19.65 1.14
#